data_AF-A0A5N7N6H4-F1
#
_entry.id   AF-A0A5N7N6H4-F1
#
_cell.length_a   1.000
_cell.length_b   1.000
_cell.length_c   1.000
_cell.angle_alpha   90.00
_cell.angle_beta   90.00
_cell.angle_gamma   90.00
#
_symmetry.space_group_name_H-M   'P 1'
#
loop_
_entity.id
_entity.type
_entity.pdbx_description
1 polymer ?
#
loop_
_entity_poly.entity_id
_entity_poly.type
_entity_poly.pdbx_seq_one_letter_code
_entity_poly.pdbx_strand_id
1 'polypeptide(L)' 'MSKTLNRCDVLARIDRDIAEGERRVAEQIALIKWMSAECLDTTLAQSLLFNLEEILKHWHAHRQLILEANPQDQAQDF' A
#
# COMPACT_ATOMS: atom_id res chain seq x y z
N MET A 1 -29.08 -1.46 -1.74
CA MET A 1 -28.59 -1.21 -3.11
C MET A 1 -27.08 -1.02 -3.03
N SER A 2 -26.30 -2.05 -3.40
CA SER A 2 -24.84 -1.94 -3.43
C SER A 2 -24.48 -1.02 -4.59
N LYS A 3 -23.92 0.15 -4.28
CA LYS A 3 -23.45 1.09 -5.30
C LYS A 3 -22.22 0.44 -5.93
N THR A 4 -22.36 -0.14 -7.12
CA THR A 4 -21.21 -0.66 -7.88
C THR A 4 -20.22 0.49 -8.04
N LEU A 5 -19.12 0.49 -7.29
CA LEU A 5 -18.08 1.50 -7.48
C LEU A 5 -17.54 1.33 -8.89
N ASN A 6 -17.50 2.42 -9.65
CA ASN A 6 -16.80 2.45 -10.93
C ASN A 6 -15.32 2.16 -10.66
N ARG A 7 -14.64 1.45 -11.57
CA ARG A 7 -13.19 1.18 -11.53
C ARG A 7 -12.37 2.42 -11.18
N CYS A 8 -12.74 3.59 -11.69
CA CYS A 8 -12.08 4.86 -11.36
C CYS A 8 -12.19 5.21 -9.86
N ASP A 9 -13.34 4.99 -9.23
CA ASP A 9 -13.54 5.26 -7.80
C ASP A 9 -12.75 4.27 -6.93
N VAL A 10 -12.66 3.01 -7.36
CA VAL A 10 -11.84 1.98 -6.70
C VAL A 10 -10.36 2.35 -6.77
N LEU A 11 -9.86 2.69 -7.94
CA LEU A 11 -8.47 3.12 -8.14
C LEU A 11 -8.16 4.38 -7.32
N ALA A 12 -9.03 5.38 -7.34
CA ALA A 12 -8.84 6.61 -6.56
C ALA A 12 -8.82 6.35 -5.04
N ARG A 13 -9.56 5.35 -4.56
CA ARG A 13 -9.49 4.94 -3.14
C ARG A 13 -8.16 4.25 -2.85
N ILE A 14 -7.75 3.30 -3.68
CA ILE A 14 -6.48 2.60 -3.52
C ILE A 14 -5.31 3.59 -3.56
N ASP A 15 -5.34 4.58 -4.45
CA ASP A 15 -4.34 5.65 -4.53
C ASP A 15 -4.21 6.43 -3.23
N ARG A 16 -5.34 6.81 -2.61
CA ARG A 16 -5.32 7.51 -1.31
C ARG A 16 -4.78 6.63 -0.19
N ASP A 17 -5.22 5.37 -0.14
CA ASP A 17 -4.81 4.44 0.91
C ASP A 17 -3.30 4.14 0.80
N ILE A 18 -2.77 3.98 -0.42
CA ILE A 18 -1.34 3.84 -0.70
C ILE A 18 -0.58 5.09 -0.25
N ALA A 19 -0.99 6.28 -0.68
CA ALA A 19 -0.29 7.53 -0.36
C ALA A 19 -0.22 7.79 1.15
N GLU A 20 -1.29 7.47 1.89
CA GLU A 20 -1.30 7.55 3.35
C GLU A 20 -0.36 6.51 3.99
N GLY A 21 -0.31 5.29 3.43
CA GLY A 21 0.63 4.27 3.86
C GLY A 21 2.09 4.66 3.62
N GLU A 22 2.41 5.19 2.44
CA GLU A 22 3.75 5.70 2.09
C GLU A 22 4.18 6.82 3.04
N ARG A 23 3.28 7.76 3.35
CA ARG A 23 3.53 8.83 4.32
C ARG A 23 3.90 8.27 5.69
N ARG A 24 3.14 7.29 6.19
CA ARG A 24 3.41 6.67 7.50
C ARG A 24 4.72 5.89 7.52
N VAL A 25 5.05 5.19 6.44
CA VAL A 25 6.35 4.50 6.32
C VAL A 25 7.51 5.50 6.36
N ALA A 26 7.39 6.63 5.65
CA ALA A 26 8.40 7.69 5.72
C ALA A 26 8.56 8.27 7.14
N GLU A 27 7.47 8.45 7.87
CA GLU A 27 7.49 8.89 9.27
C GLU A 27 8.16 7.87 10.19
N GLN A 28 7.87 6.58 10.03
CA GLN A 28 8.51 5.51 10.80
C GLN A 28 10.01 5.41 10.50
N ILE A 29 10.42 5.58 9.24
CA ILE A 29 11.83 5.64 8.86
C ILE A 29 12.53 6.79 9.59
N ALA A 30 11.93 7.99 9.59
CA ALA A 30 12.49 9.15 10.27
C ALA A 30 12.60 8.92 11.80
N LEU A 31 11.56 8.34 12.41
CA LEU A 31 11.56 8.01 13.84
C LEU A 31 12.63 6.98 14.19
N ILE A 32 12.75 5.89 13.43
CA ILE A 32 13.74 4.84 13.65
C ILE A 32 15.16 5.40 13.52
N LYS A 33 15.41 6.27 12.52
CA LYS A 33 16.70 6.95 12.38
C LYS A 33 17.03 7.80 13.60
N TRP A 34 16.06 8.55 14.12
CA TRP A 34 16.25 9.32 15.35
C TRP A 34 16.51 8.42 16.56
N MET A 35 15.69 7.38 16.77
CA MET A 35 15.87 6.42 17.88
C MET A 35 17.26 5.76 17.85
N SER A 36 17.72 5.39 16.65
CA SER A 36 19.05 4.81 16.46
C SER A 36 20.17 5.79 16.79
N ALA A 37 20.00 7.09 16.47
CA ALA A 37 20.96 8.13 16.83
C ALA A 37 21.01 8.36 18.36
N GLU A 38 19.90 8.16 19.06
CA GLU A 38 19.81 8.22 20.53
C GLU A 38 20.20 6.89 21.21
N CYS A 39 20.83 5.95 20.48
CA CYS A 39 21.25 4.64 20.98
C CYS A 39 20.12 3.79 21.58
N LEU A 40 18.87 4.01 21.18
CA LEU A 40 17.73 3.18 21.58
C LEU A 40 17.69 1.89 20.76
N ASP A 41 17.18 0.81 21.34
CA ASP A 41 16.94 -0.43 20.60
C ASP A 41 15.83 -0.24 19.57
N THR A 42 16.18 -0.40 18.29
CA THR A 42 15.27 -0.27 17.14
C THR A 42 14.91 -1.60 16.49
N THR A 43 15.34 -2.74 17.04
CA THR A 43 15.23 -4.06 16.39
C THR A 43 13.79 -4.42 16.01
N LEU A 44 12.86 -4.26 16.96
CA LEU A 44 11.44 -4.51 16.70
C LEU A 44 10.84 -3.48 15.74
N ALA A 45 11.20 -2.20 15.88
CA ALA A 45 10.70 -1.14 15.02
C ALA A 45 11.11 -1.34 13.55
N GLN A 46 12.36 -1.76 13.31
CA GLN A 46 12.86 -2.12 11.97
C GLN A 46 12.13 -3.33 11.39
N SER A 47 11.84 -4.34 12.22
CA SER A 47 11.10 -5.53 11.78
C SER A 47 9.65 -5.18 11.40
N LEU A 48 9.00 -4.30 12.16
CA LEU A 48 7.66 -3.79 11.84
C LEU A 48 7.67 -2.90 10.60
N LEU A 49 8.69 -2.04 10.45
CA LEU A 49 8.86 -1.22 9.25
C LEU A 49 8.98 -2.08 8.00
N PHE A 50 9.80 -3.13 8.04
CA PHE A 50 9.92 -4.09 6.94
C PHE A 50 8.56 -4.69 6.54
N ASN A 51 7.76 -5.12 7.52
CA ASN A 51 6.43 -5.65 7.25
C ASN A 51 5.50 -4.60 6.61
N LEU A 52 5.58 -3.33 7.03
CA LEU A 52 4.80 -2.24 6.43
C LEU A 52 5.21 -1.98 4.98
N GLU A 53 6.51 -2.01 4.69
CA GLU A 53 7.05 -1.88 3.32
C GLU A 53 6.57 -3.03 2.42
N GLU A 54 6.58 -4.27 2.93
CA GLU A 54 6.06 -5.43 2.20
C GLU A 54 4.55 -5.30 1.92
N ILE A 55 3.75 -4.84 2.88
CA ILE A 55 2.31 -4.61 2.67
C ILE A 55 2.09 -3.55 1.60
N LEU A 56 2.85 -2.45 1.62
CA LEU A 56 2.76 -1.41 0.60
C LEU A 56 3.10 -1.95 -0.79
N LYS A 57 4.13 -2.78 -0.93
CA LYS A 57 4.46 -3.43 -2.21
C LYS A 57 3.29 -4.27 -2.73
N HIS A 58 2.62 -5.03 -1.85
CA HIS A 58 1.43 -5.79 -2.23
C HIS A 58 0.28 -4.88 -2.68
N TRP A 59 0.09 -3.72 -2.05
CA TRP A 59 -0.92 -2.76 -2.47
C TRP A 59 -0.61 -2.12 -3.81
N HIS A 60 0.65 -1.76 -4.08
CA HIS A 60 1.07 -1.29 -5.41
C HIS A 60 0.84 -2.36 -6.49
N ALA A 61 1.19 -3.62 -6.21
CA ALA A 61 0.95 -4.73 -7.12
C ALA A 61 -0.57 -4.93 -7.37
N HIS A 62 -1.39 -4.90 -6.32
CA HIS A 62 -2.83 -5.02 -6.43
C HIS A 62 -3.46 -3.89 -7.25
N ARG A 63 -3.01 -2.65 -7.03
CA ARG A 63 -3.40 -1.49 -7.83
C ARG A 63 -3.08 -1.71 -9.31
N GLN A 64 -1.88 -2.21 -9.62
CA GLN A 64 -1.45 -2.47 -10.98
C GLN A 64 -2.35 -3.51 -11.67
N LEU A 65 -2.70 -4.59 -10.97
CA LEU A 65 -3.63 -5.60 -11.48
C LEU A 65 -5.01 -5.00 -11.81
N ILE A 66 -5.53 -4.08 -10.99
CA ILE A 66 -6.82 -3.42 -11.26
C ILE A 66 -6.72 -2.46 -12.45
N LEU A 67 -5.57 -1.80 -12.61
CA LEU A 67 -5.32 -0.91 -13.74
C LEU A 67 -5.21 -1.69 -15.06
N GLU A 68 -4.54 -2.83 -15.03
CA GLU A 68 -4.31 -3.72 -16.18
C GLU A 68 -5.52 -4.60 -16.51
N ALA A 69 -6.44 -4.82 -15.56
CA ALA A 69 -7.68 -5.56 -15.79
C ALA A 69 -8.47 -4.94 -16.95
N ASN A 70 -8.43 -5.60 -18.09
CA ASN A 70 -9.07 -5.18 -19.32
C ASN A 70 -10.56 -5.58 -19.24
N PRO A 71 -11.54 -4.69 -19.51
CA PRO A 71 -12.96 -5.04 -19.43
C PRO A 71 -13.40 -6.16 -20.39
N GLN A 72 -12.54 -6.60 -21.31
CA GLN A 72 -12.79 -7.72 -22.23
C GLN A 72 -12.40 -9.09 -21.66
N ASP A 73 -11.65 -9.18 -20.56
CA ASP A 73 -11.29 -10.47 -19.93
C ASP A 73 -12.44 -11.12 -19.14
N GLN A 74 -13.59 -10.44 -19.00
CA GLN A 74 -14.81 -11.01 -18.44
C GLN A 74 -15.71 -11.68 -19.48
N ALA A 75 -15.36 -11.66 -20.77
CA ALA A 75 -16.16 -12.22 -21.86
C ALA A 75 -15.58 -13.52 -22.43
N GLN A 76 -14.89 -14.30 -21.61
CA GLN A 76 -14.32 -15.59 -22.03
C GLN A 76 -14.52 -16.70 -20.99
N ASP A 77 -15.73 -16.77 -20.44
CA ASP A 77 -16.30 -18.04 -19.97
C ASP A 77 -17.48 -18.35 -20.91
N PHE A 78 -17.23 -19.20 -21.91
CA PHE A 78 -18.26 -19.86 -22.75
C PHE A 78 -18.57 -21.23 -22.16
#